data_AF-A0A536UX69-F1
#
_entry.id   AF-A0A536UX69-F1
#
_cell.length_a   1.000
_cell.length_b   1.000
_cell.length_c   1.000
_cell.angle_alpha   90.00
_cell.angle_beta   90.00
_cell.angle_gamma   90.00
#
_symmetry.space_group_name_H-M   'P 1'
#
loop_
_entity.id
_entity.type
_entity.pdbx_description
1 polymer ?
#
loop_
_entity_poly.entity_id
_entity_poly.type
_entity_poly.pdbx_seq_one_letter_code
_entity_poly.pdbx_strand_id
1 'polypeptide(L)'
;MSAVLASFGTAGSPLGRRLVDEDFLDDPYPTYQALREAGPIHWSDEFFGGAWLLTRHDDVEMMLRDARFSARRTGGWVMGTGDGARAELKGFQSLY
;
A
#
# COMPACT_ATOMS: atom_id res chain seq x y z
N MET A 1 -20.67 22.34 -5.30
CA MET A 1 -19.44 21.55 -5.14
C MET A 1 -19.84 20.08 -5.20
N SER A 2 -19.82 19.50 -6.40
CA SER A 2 -20.21 18.10 -6.63
C SER A 2 -19.06 17.19 -6.26
N ALA A 3 -19.26 16.36 -5.24
CA ALA A 3 -18.42 15.19 -5.00
C ALA A 3 -18.76 14.16 -6.10
N VAL A 4 -17.83 13.94 -7.03
CA VAL A 4 -17.90 12.78 -7.92
C VAL A 4 -17.65 11.57 -7.03
N LEU A 5 -18.74 10.89 -6.66
CA LEU A 5 -18.69 9.53 -6.13
C LEU A 5 -18.15 8.66 -7.27
N ALA A 6 -16.83 8.44 -7.29
CA ALA A 6 -16.25 7.37 -8.07
C ALA A 6 -16.94 6.08 -7.60
N SER A 7 -17.70 5.48 -8.51
CA SER A 7 -18.32 4.17 -8.30
C SER A 7 -17.18 3.18 -8.06
N PHE A 8 -16.97 2.76 -6.81
CA PHE A 8 -16.06 1.67 -6.48
C PHE A 8 -16.73 0.36 -6.90
N GLY A 9 -16.65 0.06 -8.21
CA GLY A 9 -17.06 -1.22 -8.75
C GLY A 9 -16.21 -2.33 -8.11
N THR A 10 -16.89 -3.25 -7.44
CA THR A 10 -16.45 -4.60 -7.07
C THR A 10 -14.97 -4.73 -6.67
N ALA A 11 -14.70 -4.37 -5.41
CA ALA A 11 -13.54 -4.70 -4.58
C ALA A 11 -12.69 -5.90 -5.09
N GLY A 12 -11.64 -5.58 -5.83
CA GLY A 12 -10.67 -6.50 -6.41
C GLY A 12 -9.38 -5.74 -6.68
N SER A 13 -8.26 -6.47 -6.76
CA SER A 13 -6.96 -5.84 -7.05
C SER A 13 -7.03 -4.98 -8.33
N PRO A 14 -6.40 -3.80 -8.36
CA PRO A 14 -6.47 -2.88 -9.51
C PRO A 14 -5.94 -3.46 -10.82
N LEU A 15 -5.14 -4.53 -10.75
CA LEU A 15 -4.63 -5.23 -11.93
C LEU A 15 -5.35 -6.57 -12.21
N GLY A 16 -6.44 -6.88 -11.49
CA GLY A 16 -7.17 -8.15 -11.63
C GLY A 16 -6.41 -9.39 -11.15
N ARG A 17 -5.21 -9.22 -10.58
CA ARG A 17 -4.37 -10.25 -9.94
C ARG A 17 -3.77 -9.72 -8.64
N ARG A 18 -3.28 -10.58 -7.75
CA ARG A 18 -2.54 -10.11 -6.56
C ARG A 18 -1.35 -9.25 -6.99
N LEU A 19 -1.10 -8.18 -6.25
CA LEU A 19 -0.02 -7.24 -6.52
C LEU A 19 1.32 -7.76 -5.98
N VAL A 20 1.31 -8.43 -4.83
CA VAL A 20 2.49 -9.08 -4.25
C VAL A 20 2.42 -10.59 -4.51
N ASP A 21 2.90 -11.00 -5.68
CA ASP A 21 3.08 -12.38 -6.10
C ASP A 21 4.57 -12.70 -6.37
N GLU A 22 4.87 -13.93 -6.79
CA GLU A 22 6.26 -14.37 -7.05
C GLU A 22 6.94 -13.52 -8.12
N ASP A 23 6.23 -13.18 -9.20
CA ASP A 23 6.72 -12.31 -10.28
C ASP A 23 7.04 -10.91 -9.76
N PHE A 24 6.21 -10.35 -8.87
CA PHE A 24 6.48 -9.06 -8.23
C PHE A 24 7.72 -9.10 -7.33
N LEU A 25 7.95 -10.21 -6.64
CA LEU A 25 9.12 -10.37 -5.76
C LEU A 25 10.42 -10.51 -6.56
N ASP A 26 10.36 -11.08 -7.77
CA ASP A 26 11.50 -11.18 -8.69
C ASP A 26 11.78 -9.86 -9.42
N ASP A 27 10.75 -9.26 -10.03
CA ASP A 27 10.82 -7.94 -10.68
C ASP A 27 9.55 -7.11 -10.40
N PRO A 28 9.61 -6.11 -9.50
CA PRO A 28 8.46 -5.29 -9.16
C PRO A 28 8.14 -4.20 -10.20
N TYR A 29 9.10 -3.86 -11.09
CA TYR A 29 8.96 -2.70 -11.97
C TYR A 29 7.85 -2.81 -13.02
N PRO A 30 7.62 -3.97 -13.67
CA PRO A 30 6.48 -4.18 -14.57
C PRO A 30 5.14 -3.94 -13.87
N THR A 31 5.01 -4.37 -12.62
CA THR A 31 3.79 -4.14 -11.82
C THR A 31 3.57 -2.67 -11.53
N TYR A 32 4.62 -1.94 -11.14
CA TYR A 32 4.54 -0.49 -10.93
C TYR A 32 4.21 0.26 -12.23
N GLN A 33 4.74 -0.19 -13.37
CA GLN A 33 4.41 0.39 -14.67
C GLN A 33 2.93 0.20 -15.00
N ALA A 34 2.41 -1.02 -14.89
CA ALA A 34 1.00 -1.31 -15.15
C ALA A 34 0.06 -0.50 -14.23
N LEU A 35 0.41 -0.34 -12.95
CA LEU A 35 -0.35 0.50 -12.02
C LEU A 35 -0.36 1.97 -12.46
N ARG A 36 0.78 2.53 -12.88
CA ARG A 36 0.86 3.92 -13.37
C ARG A 36 0.08 4.14 -14.66
N GLU A 37 0.09 3.17 -15.56
CA GLU A 37 -0.67 3.21 -16.82
C GLU A 37 -2.19 3.13 -16.56
N ALA A 38 -2.62 2.33 -15.58
CA ALA A 38 -4.03 2.21 -15.21
C ALA A 38 -4.57 3.47 -14.49
N GLY A 39 -3.71 4.27 -13.85
CA GLY A 39 -4.09 5.51 -13.19
C GLY A 39 -3.17 5.94 -12.06
N PRO A 40 -3.33 7.17 -11.54
CA PRO A 40 -2.48 7.70 -10.48
C PRO A 40 -2.79 7.12 -9.09
N ILE A 41 -4.03 6.72 -8.85
CA ILE A 41 -4.53 6.28 -7.53
C ILE A 41 -5.47 5.09 -7.71
N HIS A 42 -5.29 4.06 -6.88
CA HIS A 42 -6.08 2.82 -6.94
C HIS A 42 -6.55 2.39 -5.56
N TRP A 43 -7.72 1.78 -5.46
CA TRP A 43 -8.12 1.04 -4.26
C TRP A 43 -7.62 -0.41 -4.36
N SER A 44 -7.18 -0.99 -3.24
CA SER A 44 -6.83 -2.41 -3.14
C SER A 44 -7.20 -2.98 -1.78
N ASP A 45 -7.94 -4.08 -1.78
CA ASP A 45 -8.30 -4.82 -0.57
C ASP A 45 -7.16 -5.73 -0.05
N GLU A 46 -6.10 -5.92 -0.86
CA GLU A 46 -4.94 -6.75 -0.52
C GLU A 46 -4.15 -6.19 0.68
N PHE A 47 -4.17 -4.88 0.87
CA PHE A 47 -3.39 -4.21 1.90
C PHE A 47 -4.25 -3.80 3.10
N PHE A 48 -4.03 -4.48 4.23
CA PHE A 48 -4.66 -4.18 5.53
C PHE A 48 -6.20 -4.19 5.52
N GLY A 49 -6.84 -4.94 4.60
CA GLY A 49 -8.28 -4.97 4.42
C GLY A 49 -8.84 -3.74 3.70
N GLY A 50 -8.01 -3.08 2.89
CA GLY A 50 -8.38 -1.88 2.13
C GLY A 50 -7.34 -0.78 2.26
N ALA A 51 -6.71 -0.39 1.17
CA ALA A 51 -5.84 0.77 1.10
C ALA A 51 -5.91 1.47 -0.25
N TRP A 52 -5.66 2.77 -0.21
CA TRP A 52 -5.37 3.56 -1.39
C TRP A 52 -3.89 3.41 -1.76
N LEU A 53 -3.62 3.08 -3.01
CA LEU A 53 -2.29 2.97 -3.59
C LEU A 53 -2.02 4.18 -4.45
N LEU A 54 -0.90 4.85 -4.20
CA LEU A 54 -0.43 6.00 -4.96
C LEU A 54 0.81 5.61 -5.74
N THR A 55 0.84 5.96 -7.02
CA THR A 55 1.86 5.45 -7.95
C THR A 55 2.82 6.54 -8.45
N ARG A 56 2.51 7.81 -8.19
CA ARG A 56 3.32 8.98 -8.57
C ARG A 56 4.10 9.51 -7.39
N HIS A 57 5.35 9.90 -7.67
CA HIS A 57 6.26 10.43 -6.67
C HIS A 57 5.70 11.66 -5.95
N ASP A 58 5.19 12.64 -6.70
CA ASP A 58 4.71 13.92 -6.13
C ASP A 58 3.57 13.72 -5.13
N ASP A 59 2.65 12.79 -5.42
CA ASP A 59 1.53 12.48 -4.54
C ASP A 59 2.04 11.81 -3.25
N VAL A 60 3.00 10.88 -3.36
CA VAL A 60 3.62 10.21 -2.21
C VAL A 60 4.40 11.21 -1.35
N GLU A 61 5.20 12.07 -1.96
CA GLU A 61 5.98 13.08 -1.24
C GLU A 61 5.05 14.03 -0.47
N MET A 62 3.99 14.53 -1.11
CA MET A 62 3.00 15.39 -0.47
C MET A 62 2.37 14.69 0.74
N MET A 63 1.93 13.43 0.58
CA MET A 63 1.27 12.69 1.66
C MET A 63 2.21 12.40 2.83
N LEU A 64 3.48 12.08 2.57
CA LEU A 64 4.46 11.83 3.63
C LEU A 64 4.76 13.07 4.48
N ARG A 65 4.53 14.27 3.94
CA ARG A 65 4.73 15.56 4.63
C ARG A 65 3.45 16.10 5.30
N ASP A 66 2.29 15.59 4.94
CA ASP A 66 1.01 16.06 5.44
C ASP A 66 0.63 15.36 6.76
N ALA A 67 0.53 16.15 7.82
CA ALA A 67 0.26 15.69 9.19
C ALA A 67 -1.08 14.96 9.38
N ARG A 68 -1.99 15.02 8.39
CA ARG A 68 -3.24 14.25 8.39
C ARG A 68 -3.03 12.75 8.16
N PHE A 69 -1.92 12.36 7.53
CA PHE A 69 -1.58 10.96 7.29
C PHE A 69 -0.57 10.46 8.33
N SER A 70 -0.78 9.24 8.84
CA SER A 70 0.10 8.67 9.87
C SER A 70 0.30 7.16 9.68
N ALA A 71 1.43 6.66 10.18
CA ALA A 71 1.76 5.22 10.16
C ALA A 71 1.10 4.42 11.32
N ARG A 72 0.21 5.02 12.12
CA ARG A 72 -0.37 4.38 13.33
C ARG A 72 -1.13 3.09 13.02
N ARG A 73 -1.75 3.00 11.84
CA ARG A 73 -2.48 1.80 11.39
C ARG A 73 -1.53 0.60 11.22
N THR A 74 -0.34 0.82 10.68
CA THR A 74 0.65 -0.23 10.41
C THR A 74 1.31 -0.74 11.70
N GLY A 75 1.47 0.13 12.70
CA GLY A 75 2.03 -0.26 14.00
C GLY A 75 1.25 -1.38 14.69
N GLY A 76 -0.08 -1.38 14.62
CA GLY A 76 -0.90 -2.46 15.18
C GLY A 76 -0.70 -3.81 14.50
N TRP A 77 -0.39 -3.81 13.19
CA TRP A 77 -0.14 -5.04 12.43
C TRP A 77 1.24 -5.63 12.74
N VAL A 78 2.28 -4.79 12.79
CA VAL A 78 3.64 -5.21 13.20
C VAL A 78 3.67 -5.77 14.63
N MET A 79 2.81 -5.26 15.50
CA MET A 79 2.71 -5.71 16.90
C MET A 79 1.74 -6.88 17.10
N GLY A 80 0.93 -7.22 16.09
CA GLY A 80 -0.08 -8.27 16.12
C GLY A 80 0.32 -9.56 15.40
N THR A 81 1.43 -9.57 14.65
CA THR A 81 2.06 -10.81 14.18
C THR A 81 2.64 -11.56 15.38
N GLY A 82 2.27 -12.84 15.54
CA GLY A 82 2.60 -13.65 16.73
C GLY A 82 4.08 -13.63 17.12
N ASP A 83 4.36 -13.96 18.38
CA ASP A 83 5.63 -13.74 19.11
C ASP A 83 6.95 -14.03 18.36
N GLY A 84 6.94 -14.90 17.34
CA GLY A 84 8.10 -15.19 16.48
C GLY A 84 8.51 -14.06 15.53
N ALA A 85 7.57 -13.36 14.89
CA ALA A 85 7.87 -12.30 13.92
C ALA A 85 8.42 -11.03 14.60
N ARG A 86 8.03 -10.81 15.86
CA ARG A 86 8.49 -9.67 16.67
C ARG A 86 9.98 -9.74 16.99
N ALA A 87 10.53 -10.95 17.18
CA ALA A 87 11.95 -11.13 17.51
C ALA A 87 12.86 -10.74 16.34
N GLU A 88 12.48 -11.09 15.10
CA GLU A 88 13.23 -10.74 13.88
C GLU A 88 13.15 -9.24 13.58
N LEU A 89 12.00 -8.60 13.80
CA LEU A 89 11.79 -7.17 13.52
C LEU A 89 12.42 -6.23 14.56
N LYS A 90 12.70 -6.70 15.79
CA LYS A 90 13.39 -5.90 16.83
C LYS A 90 14.80 -5.45 16.42
N GLY A 91 15.52 -6.28 15.65
CA GLY A 91 16.84 -5.93 15.13
C GLY A 91 16.80 -4.75 14.16
N PHE A 92 15.76 -4.68 13.33
CA PHE A 92 15.54 -3.59 12.38
C PHE A 92 15.13 -2.28 13.06
N GLN A 93 14.37 -2.36 14.16
CA GLN A 93 13.93 -1.18 14.93
C GLN A 93 15.05 -0.53 15.76
N SER A 94 16.16 -1.22 16.02
CA SER A 94 17.27 -0.71 16.85
C SER A 94 18.30 0.10 16.06
N LEU A 95 18.12 0.27 14.75
CA LEU A 95 19.05 0.97 13.87
C LEU A 95 18.76 2.47 13.71
N TYR A 96 17.73 3.01 14.38
CA TYR A 96 17.38 4.44 14.38
C TYR A 96 16.86 4.88 15.75
#